data_AF-A0A356P6Y6-F1
#
_entry.id   AF-A0A356P6Y6-F1
#
_cell.length_a   1.000
_cell.length_b   1.000
_cell.length_c   1.000
_cell.angle_alpha   90.00
_cell.angle_beta   90.00
_cell.angle_gamma   90.00
#
_symmetry.space_group_name_H-M   'P 1'
#
loop_
_entity.id
_entity.type
_entity.pdbx_description
1 polymer ?
#
loop_
_entity_poly.entity_id
_entity_poly.type
_entity_poly.pdbx_seq_one_letter_code
_entity_poly.pdbx_strand_id
1 'polypeptide(L)'
;MDEQQEDQRAIQYLIPSNVSTKFEFFPGFGWYEFKIVFIACVIGILIYTGLGLVGKTTYVNTTNAPNGAKLDRERLMEEKVPAIPAMARIFAVIIPGAGSFLLVKRDPSNGMSLLYTIKSASQFKKNQRLYLYKYGSG
;
A
#
# COMPACT_ATOMS: atom_id res chain seq x y z
N MET A 1 -7.67 -63.03 -5.24
CA MET A 1 -8.49 -61.81 -5.45
C MET A 1 -7.80 -60.81 -4.56
N ASP A 2 -6.80 -60.16 -5.12
CA ASP A 2 -5.69 -59.62 -4.33
C ASP A 2 -5.98 -58.16 -4.04
N GLU A 3 -6.12 -57.87 -2.74
CA GLU A 3 -6.46 -56.56 -2.15
C GLU A 3 -5.55 -55.40 -2.61
N GLN A 4 -4.42 -55.72 -3.25
CA GLN A 4 -3.43 -54.75 -3.75
C GLN A 4 -3.86 -53.99 -5.01
N GLN A 5 -4.89 -54.44 -5.74
CA GLN A 5 -5.41 -53.71 -6.92
C GLN A 5 -6.49 -52.68 -6.59
N GLU A 6 -7.11 -52.75 -5.42
CA GLU A 6 -8.14 -51.78 -5.01
C GLU A 6 -7.53 -50.46 -4.51
N ASP A 7 -6.34 -50.53 -3.89
CA ASP A 7 -5.65 -49.37 -3.30
C ASP A 7 -5.05 -48.41 -4.35
N GLN A 8 -4.79 -48.87 -5.58
CA GLN A 8 -4.37 -48.00 -6.68
C GLN A 8 -5.53 -47.19 -7.32
N ARG A 9 -6.79 -47.52 -6.98
CA ARG A 9 -7.96 -46.71 -7.33
C ARG A 9 -8.24 -45.62 -6.30
N ALA A 10 -7.53 -45.65 -5.17
CA ALA A 10 -7.61 -44.62 -4.16
C ALA A 10 -6.88 -43.36 -4.67
N ILE A 11 -7.71 -42.37 -4.98
CA ILE A 11 -7.37 -40.94 -5.03
C ILE A 11 -6.50 -40.50 -6.22
N GLN A 12 -6.99 -40.73 -7.44
CA GLN A 12 -6.64 -39.84 -8.55
C GLN A 12 -7.25 -38.46 -8.26
N TYR A 13 -6.48 -37.58 -7.60
CA TYR A 13 -6.84 -36.18 -7.42
C TYR A 13 -7.03 -35.54 -8.80
N LEU A 14 -8.28 -35.41 -9.25
CA LEU A 14 -8.66 -34.51 -10.34
C LEU A 14 -8.50 -33.07 -9.85
N ILE A 15 -7.26 -32.61 -9.71
CA ILE A 15 -6.98 -31.18 -9.69
C ILE A 15 -7.14 -30.76 -11.16
N PRO A 16 -8.13 -29.91 -11.49
CA PRO A 16 -8.26 -29.44 -12.85
C PRO A 16 -6.94 -28.81 -13.26
N SER A 17 -6.39 -29.22 -14.41
CA SER A 17 -5.14 -28.68 -14.95
C SER A 17 -5.18 -27.17 -15.21
N ASN A 18 -6.37 -26.56 -15.10
CA ASN A 18 -6.62 -25.14 -15.26
C ASN A 18 -6.61 -24.34 -13.94
N VAL A 19 -6.21 -24.93 -12.80
CA VAL A 19 -5.99 -24.17 -11.58
C VAL A 19 -4.54 -23.65 -11.59
N SER A 20 -4.30 -22.61 -12.39
CA SER A 20 -3.13 -21.76 -12.19
C SER A 20 -3.35 -20.96 -10.92
N THR A 21 -3.09 -21.57 -9.77
CA THR A 21 -3.13 -20.88 -8.49
C THR A 21 -2.03 -19.81 -8.53
N LYS A 22 -2.41 -18.57 -8.83
CA LYS A 22 -1.51 -17.44 -8.71
C LYS A 22 -1.06 -17.41 -7.25
N PHE A 23 0.25 -17.27 -7.02
CA PHE A 23 0.78 -17.15 -5.66
C PHE A 23 0.18 -15.89 -5.00
N GLU A 24 -0.81 -16.12 -4.15
CA GLU A 24 -1.45 -15.12 -3.29
C GLU A 24 -0.98 -15.36 -1.86
N PHE A 25 -0.54 -14.29 -1.19
CA PHE A 25 -0.18 -14.36 0.23
C PHE A 25 -1.44 -14.46 1.10
N PHE A 26 -2.50 -13.78 0.67
CA PHE A 26 -3.84 -13.83 1.21
C PHE A 26 -4.83 -13.55 0.07
N PRO A 27 -6.11 -13.96 0.21
CA PRO A 27 -7.08 -13.86 -0.86
C PRO A 27 -7.13 -12.45 -1.47
N GLY A 28 -6.90 -12.36 -2.78
CA GLY A 28 -6.92 -11.09 -3.52
C GLY A 28 -5.64 -10.24 -3.44
N PHE A 29 -4.55 -10.77 -2.88
CA PHE A 29 -3.25 -10.10 -2.82
C PHE A 29 -2.09 -11.06 -3.14
N GLY A 30 -1.50 -10.88 -4.32
CA GLY A 30 -0.33 -11.62 -4.77
C GLY A 30 0.88 -10.73 -5.02
N TRP A 31 1.82 -11.26 -5.79
CA TRP A 31 3.09 -10.59 -6.10
C TRP A 31 2.95 -9.29 -6.87
N TYR A 32 1.92 -9.16 -7.73
CA TYR A 32 1.71 -7.95 -8.50
C TYR A 32 1.27 -6.80 -7.58
N GLU A 33 0.34 -7.09 -6.68
CA GLU A 33 -0.19 -6.15 -5.71
C GLU A 33 0.92 -5.72 -4.73
N PHE A 34 1.72 -6.67 -4.27
CA PHE A 34 2.88 -6.40 -3.41
C PHE A 34 3.89 -5.43 -4.05
N LYS A 35 4.23 -5.62 -5.34
CA LYS A 35 5.17 -4.73 -6.04
C LYS A 35 4.70 -3.28 -6.06
N ILE A 36 3.41 -3.04 -6.28
CA ILE A 36 2.85 -1.69 -6.30
C ILE A 36 2.95 -1.04 -4.92
N VAL A 37 2.56 -1.77 -3.88
CA VAL A 37 2.66 -1.27 -2.49
C VAL A 37 4.12 -0.99 -2.11
N PHE A 38 5.03 -1.89 -2.50
CA PHE A 38 6.46 -1.71 -2.25
C PHE A 38 7.02 -0.45 -2.91
N ILE A 39 6.69 -0.19 -4.18
CA ILE A 39 7.09 1.03 -4.89
C ILE A 39 6.54 2.27 -4.18
N ALA A 40 5.26 2.25 -3.76
CA ALA A 40 4.66 3.37 -3.03
C ALA A 40 5.37 3.65 -1.70
N CYS A 41 5.75 2.61 -0.95
CA CYS A 41 6.55 2.76 0.27
C CYS A 41 7.93 3.36 0.01
N VAL A 42 8.63 2.92 -1.04
CA VAL A 42 9.93 3.48 -1.43
C VAL A 42 9.81 4.96 -1.77
N ILE A 43 8.79 5.36 -2.55
CA ILE A 43 8.52 6.76 -2.85
C ILE A 43 8.24 7.56 -1.56
N GLY A 44 7.45 7.00 -0.64
CA GLY A 44 7.18 7.62 0.65
C GLY A 44 8.44 7.85 1.48
N ILE A 45 9.38 6.91 1.49
CA ILE A 45 10.67 7.03 2.19
C ILE A 45 11.52 8.15 1.55
N LEU A 46 11.56 8.24 0.23
CA LEU A 46 12.25 9.33 -0.47
C LEU A 46 11.68 10.70 -0.08
N ILE A 47 10.35 10.83 0.00
CA ILE A 47 9.69 12.06 0.46
C ILE A 47 10.01 12.34 1.93
N TYR A 48 9.94 11.33 2.81
CA TYR A 48 10.27 11.46 4.24
C TYR A 48 11.67 12.05 4.46
N THR A 49 12.66 11.51 3.74
CA THR A 49 14.05 11.97 3.83
C THR A 49 14.21 13.39 3.27
N GLY A 50 13.60 13.68 2.11
CA GLY A 50 13.63 15.02 1.51
C GLY A 50 13.02 16.10 2.41
N LEU A 51 11.89 15.82 3.07
CA LEU A 51 11.25 16.75 4.01
C LEU A 51 12.08 16.99 5.28
N GLY A 52 12.99 16.07 5.63
CA GLY A 52 13.89 16.20 6.77
C GLY A 52 15.08 17.14 6.54
N LEU A 53 15.40 17.46 5.28
CA LEU A 53 16.53 18.32 4.94
C LEU A 53 16.25 19.81 5.24
N VAL A 54 14.99 20.20 5.27
CA VAL A 54 14.56 21.57 5.60
C VAL A 54 14.65 21.74 7.11
N GLY A 55 15.55 22.61 7.58
CA GLY A 55 15.73 22.90 9.01
C GLY A 55 15.22 24.28 9.38
N LYS A 56 14.64 24.41 10.57
CA LYS A 56 14.32 25.67 11.25
C LYS A 56 15.25 25.81 12.44
N THR A 57 15.79 27.01 12.65
CA THR A 57 16.58 27.31 13.85
C THR A 57 15.63 27.60 15.01
N THR A 58 15.85 26.94 16.14
CA THR A 58 15.10 27.15 17.38
C THR A 58 16.08 27.36 18.52
N TYR A 59 15.75 28.31 19.40
CA TYR A 59 16.54 28.63 20.58
C TYR A 59 16.05 27.81 21.76
N VAL A 60 16.90 26.94 22.30
CA VAL A 60 16.55 26.07 23.43
C VAL A 60 17.33 26.50 24.68
N ASN A 61 16.62 26.62 25.81
CA ASN A 61 17.21 26.94 27.11
C ASN A 61 18.01 25.73 27.63
N THR A 62 19.28 25.94 27.91
CA THR A 62 20.23 24.89 28.29
C THR A 62 20.25 24.64 29.79
N THR A 63 19.21 23.97 30.28
CA THR A 63 19.23 23.43 31.65
C THR A 63 20.05 22.13 31.73
N ASN A 64 20.27 21.43 30.60
CA ASN A 64 21.02 20.15 30.51
C ASN A 64 21.99 20.11 29.31
N ALA A 65 22.87 21.11 29.13
CA ALA A 65 23.87 21.08 28.06
C ALA A 65 24.98 20.05 28.35
N PRO A 66 25.42 19.22 27.38
CA PRO A 66 26.56 18.34 27.56
C PRO A 66 27.84 19.16 27.83
N ASN A 67 28.64 18.66 28.79
CA ASN A 67 29.88 19.29 29.24
C ASN A 67 30.84 19.50 28.05
N GLY A 68 31.00 20.74 27.58
CA GLY A 68 31.93 21.06 26.50
C GLY A 68 31.54 22.26 25.63
N ALA A 69 30.29 22.74 25.70
CA ALA A 69 29.91 23.97 25.01
C ALA A 69 30.49 25.19 25.74
N LYS A 70 31.34 25.98 25.07
CA LYS A 70 31.81 27.28 25.57
C LYS A 70 30.57 28.16 25.81
N LEU A 71 30.29 28.46 27.08
CA LEU A 71 29.15 29.23 27.53
C LEU A 71 29.50 30.71 27.60
N ASP A 72 29.04 31.50 26.62
CA ASP A 72 28.84 32.93 26.83
C ASP A 72 27.50 33.19 27.54
N ARG A 73 27.49 34.18 28.43
CA ARG A 73 26.44 34.44 29.42
C ARG A 73 25.16 35.02 28.79
N GLU A 74 24.43 34.25 27.99
CA GLU A 74 23.01 34.47 27.62
C GLU A 74 22.54 33.22 26.85
N ARG A 75 21.95 32.25 27.58
CA ARG A 75 21.91 30.83 27.19
C ARG A 75 20.79 30.45 26.21
N LEU A 76 20.90 30.88 24.95
CA LEU A 76 20.13 30.30 23.86
C LEU A 76 21.07 29.47 22.96
N MET A 77 20.97 28.13 23.01
CA MET A 77 21.64 27.30 22.01
C MET A 77 20.83 27.31 20.72
N GLU A 78 21.48 27.58 19.60
CA GLU A 78 20.90 27.43 18.27
C GLU A 78 20.83 25.94 17.90
N GLU A 79 19.64 25.36 18.01
CA GLU A 79 19.38 24.00 17.54
C GLU A 79 18.71 24.05 16.17
N LYS A 80 19.34 23.43 15.17
CA LYS A 80 18.73 23.28 13.84
C LYS A 80 17.82 22.05 13.86
N VAL A 81 16.56 22.25 14.22
CA VAL A 81 15.54 21.20 14.16
C VAL A 81 14.98 21.09 12.75
N PRO A 82 14.58 19.89 12.29
CA PRO A 82 13.87 19.77 11.02
C PRO A 82 12.57 20.59 11.08
N ALA A 83 12.30 21.39 10.05
CA ALA A 83 11.15 22.29 9.96
C ALA A 83 9.82 21.55 10.07
N ILE A 84 9.79 20.29 9.62
CA ILE A 84 8.63 19.40 9.70
C ILE A 84 8.92 18.34 10.79
N PRO A 85 8.04 18.20 11.80
CA PRO A 85 8.26 17.24 12.87
C PRO A 85 8.29 15.81 12.32
N ALA A 86 9.04 14.93 12.98
CA ALA A 86 9.21 13.55 12.53
C ALA A 86 7.86 12.83 12.36
N MET A 87 6.91 13.05 13.28
CA MET A 87 5.57 12.46 13.22
C MET A 87 4.80 12.88 11.98
N ALA A 88 4.87 14.15 11.58
CA ALA A 88 4.22 14.63 10.36
C ALA A 88 4.84 13.97 9.11
N ARG A 89 6.17 13.76 9.10
CA ARG A 89 6.86 13.10 7.98
C ARG A 89 6.51 11.62 7.87
N ILE A 90 6.23 10.92 8.98
CA ILE A 90 5.82 9.50 8.95
C ILE A 90 4.54 9.31 8.11
N PHE A 91 3.62 10.26 8.12
CA PHE A 91 2.43 10.20 7.27
C PHE A 91 2.76 10.19 5.77
N ALA A 92 3.88 10.78 5.35
CA ALA A 92 4.34 10.73 3.96
C ALA A 92 4.72 9.31 3.51
N VAL A 93 4.97 8.38 4.44
CA VAL A 93 5.21 6.96 4.16
C VAL A 93 3.92 6.15 4.30
N ILE A 94 3.19 6.37 5.40
CA ILE A 94 2.01 5.57 5.73
C ILE A 94 0.87 5.81 4.73
N ILE A 95 0.58 7.07 4.37
CA ILE A 95 -0.56 7.38 3.51
C ILE A 95 -0.40 6.75 2.11
N PRO A 96 0.74 6.89 1.41
CA PRO A 96 0.93 6.21 0.13
C PRO A 96 0.95 4.69 0.24
N GLY A 97 1.57 4.13 1.28
CA GLY A 97 1.61 2.68 1.51
C GLY A 97 0.22 2.08 1.75
N ALA A 98 -0.53 2.65 2.70
CA ALA A 98 -1.89 2.21 3.01
C ALA A 98 -2.87 2.51 1.85
N GLY A 99 -2.75 3.69 1.23
CA GLY A 99 -3.58 4.07 0.08
C GLY A 99 -3.37 3.16 -1.12
N SER A 100 -2.12 2.86 -1.48
CA SER A 100 -1.82 1.93 -2.57
C SER A 100 -2.31 0.52 -2.28
N PHE A 101 -2.17 0.05 -1.04
CA PHE A 101 -2.71 -1.24 -0.61
C PHE A 101 -4.22 -1.31 -0.84
N LEU A 102 -4.99 -0.32 -0.39
CA LEU A 102 -6.44 -0.30 -0.57
C LEU A 102 -6.83 -0.23 -2.06
N LEU A 103 -6.14 0.59 -2.85
CA LEU A 103 -6.44 0.76 -4.28
C LEU A 103 -6.24 -0.53 -5.08
N VAL A 104 -5.23 -1.31 -4.71
CA VAL A 104 -4.77 -2.47 -5.49
C VAL A 104 -5.33 -3.79 -4.95
N LYS A 105 -5.64 -3.87 -3.65
CA LYS A 105 -6.25 -5.05 -3.03
C LYS A 105 -7.53 -5.43 -3.78
N ARG A 106 -7.61 -6.68 -4.22
CA ARG A 106 -8.82 -7.24 -4.82
C ARG A 106 -9.78 -7.70 -3.73
N ASP A 107 -11.06 -7.45 -3.93
CA ASP A 107 -12.11 -7.99 -3.09
C ASP A 107 -12.28 -9.49 -3.40
N PRO A 108 -12.18 -10.39 -2.41
CA PRO A 108 -12.33 -11.83 -2.64
C PRO A 108 -13.74 -12.22 -3.12
N SER A 109 -14.76 -11.42 -2.83
CA SER A 109 -16.14 -11.71 -3.27
C SER A 109 -16.36 -11.44 -4.76
N ASN A 110 -15.71 -10.38 -5.28
CA ASN A 110 -15.97 -9.83 -6.61
C ASN A 110 -14.77 -9.97 -7.57
N GLY A 111 -13.58 -10.29 -7.06
CA GLY A 111 -12.31 -10.34 -7.79
C GLY A 111 -11.80 -8.99 -8.32
N MET A 112 -12.53 -7.89 -8.07
CA MET A 112 -12.23 -6.55 -8.56
C MET A 112 -11.44 -5.75 -7.51
N SER A 113 -10.50 -4.92 -7.97
CA SER A 113 -9.85 -3.91 -7.12
C SER A 113 -10.61 -2.58 -7.17
N LEU A 114 -10.42 -1.73 -6.15
CA LEU A 114 -11.01 -0.38 -6.11
C LEU A 114 -10.71 0.43 -7.37
N LEU A 115 -9.49 0.33 -7.89
CA LEU A 115 -9.09 0.95 -9.16
C LEU A 115 -9.95 0.50 -10.34
N TYR A 116 -10.25 -0.80 -10.41
CA TYR A 116 -11.07 -1.36 -11.48
C TYR A 116 -12.52 -0.85 -11.37
N THR A 117 -13.07 -0.79 -10.15
CA THR A 117 -14.41 -0.27 -9.89
C THR A 117 -14.56 1.20 -10.28
N ILE A 118 -13.55 2.03 -9.97
CA ILE A 118 -13.56 3.45 -10.37
C ILE A 118 -13.52 3.58 -11.90
N LYS A 119 -12.68 2.78 -12.56
CA LYS A 119 -12.56 2.76 -14.03
C LYS A 119 -13.86 2.30 -14.69
N SER A 120 -14.47 1.23 -14.19
CA SER A 120 -15.71 0.69 -14.72
C SER A 120 -16.88 1.64 -14.50
N ALA A 121 -16.95 2.32 -13.34
CA ALA A 121 -17.94 3.36 -13.09
C ALA A 121 -17.82 4.54 -14.06
N SER A 122 -16.58 4.99 -14.34
CA SER A 122 -16.33 6.04 -15.34
C SER A 122 -16.74 5.60 -16.75
N GLN A 123 -16.43 4.36 -17.13
CA GLN A 123 -16.81 3.81 -18.43
C GLN A 123 -18.32 3.61 -18.57
N PHE A 124 -19.00 3.17 -17.51
CA PHE A 124 -20.44 3.05 -17.46
C PHE A 124 -21.10 4.42 -17.67
N LYS A 125 -20.65 5.47 -16.97
CA LYS A 125 -21.15 6.84 -17.16
C LYS A 125 -21.06 7.31 -18.63
N LYS A 126 -20.01 6.93 -19.35
CA LYS A 126 -19.85 7.25 -20.78
C LYS A 126 -20.84 6.48 -21.67
N ASN A 127 -21.15 5.23 -21.32
CA ASN A 127 -21.92 4.30 -22.15
C ASN A 127 -23.40 4.12 -21.72
N GLN A 128 -23.89 4.87 -20.73
CA GLN A 128 -25.25 4.77 -20.19
C GLN A 128 -26.37 4.91 -21.24
N ARG A 129 -26.12 5.61 -22.36
CA ARG A 129 -27.14 5.86 -23.40
C ARG A 129 -27.48 4.62 -24.25
N LEU A 130 -26.61 3.59 -24.29
CA LEU A 130 -26.86 2.40 -25.11
C LEU A 130 -27.79 1.38 -24.44
N TYR A 131 -27.81 1.34 -23.10
CA TYR A 131 -28.62 0.37 -22.32
C TYR A 131 -30.05 0.82 -22.06
N LEU A 132 -30.39 2.08 -22.36
CA LEU A 132 -31.72 2.65 -22.08
C LEU A 132 -32.76 2.36 -23.19
N TYR A 133 -32.39 1.70 -24.28
CA TYR A 133 -33.28 1.41 -25.41
C TYR A 133 -33.27 -0.07 -25.82
N LYS A 134 -34.02 -0.90 -25.08
CA LYS A 134 -34.74 -2.08 -25.60
C LYS A 134 -35.94 -2.36 -24.68
N TYR A 135 -37.02 -1.61 -24.90
CA TYR A 135 -38.35 -2.00 -24.44
C TYR A 135 -39.27 -1.94 -25.67
N GLY A 136 -39.82 -3.08 -26.10
CA GLY A 136 -40.75 -3.16 -27.23
C GLY A 136 -40.17 -3.46 -28.62
N SER A 137 -39.00 -4.09 -28.74
CA SER A 137 -38.51 -4.61 -30.04
C SER A 137 -38.78 -6.12 -30.20
N GLY A 138 -40.00 -6.53 -29.87
CA GLY A 138 -40.54 -7.88 -30.10
C GLY A 138 -41.82 -7.77 -30.91
#